data_AF-G3G429-F1
#
_entry.id   AF-G3G429-F1
#
_cell.length_a   1.000
_cell.length_b   1.000
_cell.length_c   1.000
_cell.angle_alpha   90.00
_cell.angle_beta   90.00
_cell.angle_gamma   90.00
#
_symmetry.space_group_name_H-M   'P 1'
#
loop_
_entity.id
_entity.type
_entity.pdbx_description
1 polymer ?
#
loop_
_entity_poly.entity_id
_entity_poly.type
_entity_poly.pdbx_seq_one_letter_code
_entity_poly.pdbx_strand_id
1 'polypeptide(L)'
;ELVLESGVVLSNFPIAYKTWGTLNEACDNVLVICHALTGSADVADWWGPLLGNDLAFDPSRFFIICLNSMGSPYGSFSPLTINEQTGTRYGPEFPLCTVRDDVRAHRIVLDSLGVKSIACVIGGSMGGMLSLEWAAM
;
A
#
# COMPACT_ATOMS: atom_id res chain seq x y z
N GLU A 1 -11.21 6.77 -8.89
CA GLU A 1 -12.24 5.79 -8.48
C GLU A 1 -11.64 4.40 -8.53
N LEU A 2 -12.18 3.46 -7.76
CA LEU A 2 -11.78 2.05 -7.77
C LEU A 2 -13.03 1.18 -7.68
N VAL A 3 -13.17 0.19 -8.56
CA VAL A 3 -14.24 -0.82 -8.47
C VAL A 3 -13.67 -2.06 -7.79
N LEU A 4 -14.18 -2.38 -6.61
CA LEU A 4 -13.77 -3.54 -5.83
C LEU A 4 -14.17 -4.85 -6.53
N GLU A 5 -13.54 -5.97 -6.17
CA GLU A 5 -14.00 -7.31 -6.64
C GLU A 5 -15.44 -7.61 -6.22
N SER A 6 -15.93 -6.99 -5.14
CA SER A 6 -17.32 -7.05 -4.71
C SER A 6 -18.30 -6.25 -5.60
N GLY A 7 -17.80 -5.44 -6.54
CA GLY A 7 -18.59 -4.55 -7.40
C GLY A 7 -18.90 -3.19 -6.76
N VAL A 8 -18.56 -2.97 -5.49
CA VAL A 8 -18.68 -1.66 -4.85
C VAL A 8 -17.70 -0.68 -5.47
N VAL A 9 -18.15 0.56 -5.72
CA VAL A 9 -17.32 1.64 -6.26
C VAL A 9 -16.87 2.53 -5.11
N LEU A 10 -15.55 2.67 -4.97
CA LEU A 10 -14.93 3.62 -4.06
C LEU A 10 -14.49 4.88 -4.80
N SER A 11 -14.91 6.03 -4.29
CA SER A 11 -14.53 7.35 -4.79
C SER A 11 -13.94 8.16 -3.63
N ASN A 12 -12.90 8.96 -3.90
CA ASN A 12 -12.22 9.82 -2.92
C ASN A 12 -11.85 9.12 -1.59
N PHE A 13 -11.26 7.93 -1.65
CA PHE A 13 -10.88 7.15 -0.47
C PHE A 13 -9.37 7.33 -0.15
N PRO A 14 -8.97 7.34 1.13
CA PRO A 14 -7.58 7.50 1.52
C PRO A 14 -6.79 6.19 1.41
N ILE A 15 -5.54 6.28 0.98
CA ILE A 15 -4.52 5.24 1.16
C ILE A 15 -3.32 5.88 1.82
N ALA A 16 -3.02 5.46 3.05
CA ALA A 16 -1.84 5.93 3.77
C ALA A 16 -0.60 5.17 3.27
N TYR A 17 0.49 5.88 3.06
CA TYR A 17 1.76 5.27 2.68
C TYR A 17 2.93 6.06 3.28
N LYS A 18 4.09 5.42 3.34
CA LYS A 18 5.36 6.04 3.74
C LYS A 18 6.44 5.65 2.74
N THR A 19 7.36 6.58 2.49
CA THR A 19 8.43 6.43 1.52
C THR A 19 9.79 6.68 2.14
N TRP A 20 10.82 6.04 1.59
CA TRP A 20 12.22 6.29 1.89
C TRP A 20 13.02 6.33 0.59
N GLY A 21 14.09 7.13 0.57
CA GLY A 21 14.90 7.32 -0.64
C GLY A 21 14.23 8.25 -1.64
N THR A 22 14.62 8.15 -2.91
CA THR A 22 14.19 9.05 -3.98
C THR A 22 13.97 8.29 -5.27
N LEU A 23 12.88 8.63 -5.97
CA LEU A 23 12.58 8.09 -7.29
C LEU A 23 13.59 8.63 -8.30
N ASN A 24 14.23 7.75 -9.06
CA ASN A 24 15.22 8.13 -10.06
C ASN A 24 14.56 8.73 -11.32
N GLU A 25 15.37 9.27 -12.23
CA GLU A 25 14.86 9.90 -13.48
C GLU A 25 14.09 8.93 -14.39
N ALA A 26 14.44 7.64 -14.35
CA ALA A 26 13.75 6.59 -15.10
C ALA A 26 12.43 6.14 -14.44
N CYS A 27 12.18 6.55 -13.20
CA CYS A 27 11.05 6.13 -12.37
C CYS A 27 10.89 4.60 -12.24
N ASP A 28 12.02 3.88 -12.19
CA ASP A 28 12.07 2.42 -12.21
C ASP A 28 12.69 1.78 -10.96
N ASN A 29 13.31 2.57 -10.08
CA ASN A 29 13.99 2.08 -8.88
C ASN A 29 13.07 1.84 -7.67
N VAL A 30 11.82 1.41 -7.91
CA VAL A 30 10.82 1.28 -6.83
C VAL A 30 10.90 -0.08 -6.14
N LEU A 31 11.00 -0.07 -4.81
CA LEU A 31 10.85 -1.24 -3.94
C LEU A 31 9.53 -1.13 -3.17
N VAL A 32 8.55 -1.96 -3.51
CA VAL A 32 7.29 -2.02 -2.77
C VAL A 32 7.42 -3.02 -1.63
N ILE A 33 7.16 -2.55 -0.41
CA ILE A 33 7.10 -3.38 0.78
C ILE A 33 5.63 -3.57 1.17
N CYS A 34 5.19 -4.83 1.29
CA CYS A 34 3.83 -5.19 1.69
C CYS A 34 3.83 -5.67 3.15
N HIS A 35 3.09 -4.98 4.02
CA HIS A 35 3.01 -5.33 5.44
C HIS A 35 2.15 -6.59 5.67
N ALA A 36 2.41 -7.30 6.78
CA ALA A 36 1.58 -8.42 7.23
C ALA A 36 0.25 -7.96 7.85
N LEU A 37 -0.62 -8.88 8.25
CA LEU A 37 -2.00 -8.61 8.70
C LEU A 37 -2.14 -7.45 9.71
N THR A 38 -1.26 -7.40 10.71
CA THR A 38 -1.31 -6.39 11.78
C THR A 38 -0.27 -5.27 11.63
N GLY A 39 0.46 -5.26 10.50
CA GLY A 39 1.46 -4.25 10.21
C GLY A 39 0.85 -2.92 9.76
N SER A 40 1.71 -1.94 9.51
CA SER A 40 1.34 -0.61 9.00
C SER A 40 2.30 -0.19 7.89
N ALA A 41 2.04 0.98 7.29
CA ALA A 41 2.98 1.58 6.33
C ALA A 41 4.34 1.95 6.94
N ASP A 42 4.50 1.97 8.27
CA ASP A 42 5.76 2.34 8.91
C ASP A 42 6.73 1.16 9.04
N VAL A 43 7.41 0.82 7.94
CA VAL A 43 8.40 -0.27 7.86
C VAL A 43 9.47 -0.17 8.95
N ALA A 44 9.86 1.05 9.35
CA ALA A 44 10.90 1.24 10.35
C ALA A 44 10.51 0.68 11.73
N ASP A 45 9.21 0.57 12.02
CA ASP A 45 8.69 0.04 13.28
C ASP A 45 8.78 -1.49 13.38
N TRP A 46 8.54 -2.21 12.27
CA TRP A 46 8.42 -3.68 12.27
C TRP A 46 9.50 -4.41 11.46
N TRP A 47 10.23 -3.72 10.60
CA TRP A 47 11.38 -4.23 9.83
C TRP A 47 12.56 -3.24 9.82
N GLY A 48 12.64 -2.34 10.81
CA GLY A 48 13.69 -1.33 10.95
C GLY A 48 15.13 -1.82 10.75
N PRO A 49 15.55 -2.98 11.32
CA PRO A 49 16.91 -3.50 11.14
C PRO A 49 17.30 -3.85 9.69
N LEU A 50 16.33 -3.93 8.77
CA LEU A 50 16.57 -4.18 7.35
C LEU A 50 16.67 -2.87 6.54
N LEU A 51 16.28 -1.73 7.11
CA LEU A 51 16.18 -0.44 6.45
C LEU A 51 17.40 0.44 6.73
N GLY A 52 18.16 0.77 5.69
CA GLY A 52 19.35 1.63 5.79
C GLY A 52 20.33 1.44 4.64
N ASN A 53 21.32 2.33 4.56
CA ASN A 53 22.35 2.26 3.52
C ASN A 53 23.11 0.92 3.61
N ASP A 54 23.33 0.29 2.45
CA ASP A 54 23.96 -1.03 2.32
C ASP A 54 23.22 -2.19 3.02
N LEU A 55 21.96 -1.98 3.44
CA LEU A 55 21.09 -3.03 3.97
C LEU A 55 20.12 -3.56 2.91
N ALA A 56 19.24 -4.49 3.31
CA ALA A 56 18.28 -5.12 2.39
C ALA A 56 17.30 -4.09 1.78
N PHE A 57 16.84 -3.12 2.57
CA PHE A 57 16.00 -2.01 2.13
C PHE A 57 16.85 -0.75 2.14
N ASP A 58 17.59 -0.55 1.04
CA ASP A 58 18.55 0.55 0.92
C ASP A 58 17.93 1.79 0.25
N PRO A 59 17.65 2.87 1.00
CA PRO A 59 17.06 4.10 0.45
C PRO A 59 18.05 4.93 -0.38
N SER A 60 19.35 4.61 -0.37
CA SER A 60 20.31 5.25 -1.28
C SER A 60 20.22 4.69 -2.70
N ARG A 61 19.58 3.53 -2.87
CA ARG A 61 19.44 2.82 -4.15
C ARG A 61 18.00 2.80 -4.67
N PHE A 62 17.05 2.58 -3.77
CA PHE A 62 15.64 2.41 -4.13
C PHE A 62 14.79 3.57 -3.61
N PHE A 63 13.76 3.89 -4.38
CA PHE A 63 12.56 4.54 -3.84
C PHE A 63 11.72 3.46 -3.17
N ILE A 64 11.84 3.37 -1.84
CA ILE A 64 11.15 2.37 -1.04
C ILE A 64 9.80 2.93 -0.65
N ILE A 65 8.74 2.15 -0.84
CA ILE A 65 7.39 2.54 -0.45
C ILE A 65 6.65 1.38 0.21
N CYS A 66 5.95 1.69 1.30
CA CYS A 66 4.99 0.78 1.91
C CYS A 66 3.62 1.47 1.95
N LEU A 67 2.64 0.85 1.33
CA LEU A 67 1.26 1.31 1.30
C LEU A 67 0.43 0.47 2.26
N ASN A 68 -0.36 1.15 3.09
CA ASN A 68 -1.18 0.49 4.08
C ASN A 68 -2.45 -0.08 3.42
N SER A 69 -2.78 -1.32 3.77
CA SER A 69 -3.92 -2.05 3.21
C SER A 69 -5.24 -1.45 3.67
N MET A 70 -6.29 -1.59 2.88
CA MET A 70 -7.65 -1.24 3.25
C MET A 70 -8.13 -2.11 4.41
N GLY A 71 -9.00 -1.55 5.25
CA GLY A 71 -9.43 -2.17 6.51
C GLY A 71 -8.46 -1.98 7.68
N SER A 72 -7.19 -1.63 7.41
CA SER A 72 -6.21 -1.29 8.45
C SER A 72 -6.61 -0.03 9.23
N PRO A 73 -6.45 0.01 10.57
CA PRO A 73 -6.76 1.21 11.36
C PRO A 73 -5.73 2.34 11.20
N TYR A 74 -4.65 2.12 10.42
CA TYR A 74 -3.52 3.05 10.31
C TYR A 74 -3.63 4.00 9.10
N GLY A 75 -4.77 4.69 8.97
CA GLY A 75 -4.93 5.84 8.06
C GLY A 75 -5.45 5.55 6.65
N SER A 76 -5.43 4.30 6.17
CA SER A 76 -6.09 3.91 4.91
C SER A 76 -7.60 3.78 5.08
N PHE A 77 -8.31 3.68 3.96
CA PHE A 77 -9.74 3.41 3.91
C PHE A 77 -10.09 2.18 4.75
N SER A 78 -10.92 2.37 5.77
CA SER A 78 -11.18 1.36 6.79
C SER A 78 -12.56 1.56 7.42
N PRO A 79 -13.02 0.64 8.29
CA PRO A 79 -14.21 0.86 9.12
C PRO A 79 -14.15 2.15 9.96
N LEU A 80 -12.96 2.72 10.16
CA LEU A 80 -12.76 3.96 10.88
C LEU A 80 -12.94 5.21 9.99
N THR A 81 -12.92 5.09 8.66
CA THR A 81 -13.11 6.24 7.76
C THR A 81 -14.51 6.83 7.92
N ILE A 82 -14.64 8.16 7.82
CA ILE A 82 -15.95 8.83 7.81
C ILE A 82 -16.56 8.69 6.42
N ASN A 83 -17.78 8.18 6.35
CA ASN A 83 -18.59 8.20 5.15
C ASN A 83 -19.13 9.62 4.94
N GLU A 84 -18.71 10.27 3.86
CA GLU A 84 -19.10 11.66 3.55
C GLU A 84 -20.61 11.82 3.34
N GLN A 85 -21.32 10.76 2.93
CA GLN A 85 -22.76 10.80 2.69
C GLN A 85 -23.57 10.74 4.00
N THR A 86 -23.08 10.02 5.01
CA THR A 86 -23.79 9.83 6.29
C THR A 86 -23.23 10.70 7.40
N GLY A 87 -21.99 11.21 7.27
CA GLY A 87 -21.27 11.93 8.31
C GLY A 87 -20.78 11.04 9.46
N THR A 88 -20.93 9.72 9.36
CA THR A 88 -20.56 8.74 10.41
C THR A 88 -19.44 7.83 9.92
N ARG A 89 -18.77 7.11 10.83
CA ARG A 89 -17.79 6.09 10.44
C ARG A 89 -18.48 4.96 9.64
N TYR A 90 -17.75 4.34 8.72
CA TYR A 90 -18.24 3.19 7.95
C TYR A 90 -18.59 2.01 8.83
N GLY A 91 -17.84 1.75 9.91
CA GLY A 91 -18.15 0.68 10.87
C GLY A 91 -18.50 -0.66 10.20
N PRO A 92 -19.65 -1.29 10.54
CA PRO A 92 -20.08 -2.54 9.93
C PRO A 92 -20.50 -2.43 8.46
N GLU A 93 -20.78 -1.22 7.95
CA GLU A 93 -21.10 -0.97 6.55
C GLU A 93 -19.84 -0.90 5.65
N PHE A 94 -18.64 -1.07 6.21
CA PHE A 94 -17.40 -1.14 5.44
C PHE A 94 -17.45 -2.30 4.43
N PRO A 95 -17.17 -2.04 3.13
CA PRO A 95 -17.30 -3.08 2.10
C PRO A 95 -16.20 -4.14 2.25
N LEU A 96 -16.51 -5.36 1.82
CA LEU A 96 -15.51 -6.41 1.71
C LEU A 96 -14.44 -6.02 0.69
N CYS A 97 -13.19 -6.03 1.15
CA CYS A 97 -11.99 -5.77 0.35
C CYS A 97 -11.16 -7.05 0.26
N THR A 98 -10.44 -7.19 -0.85
CA THR A 98 -9.56 -8.31 -1.16
C THR A 98 -8.12 -7.85 -1.34
N VAL A 99 -7.18 -8.80 -1.35
CA VAL A 99 -5.76 -8.52 -1.64
C VAL A 99 -5.59 -7.85 -3.01
N ARG A 100 -6.41 -8.21 -4.01
CA ARG A 100 -6.40 -7.58 -5.33
C ARG A 100 -6.95 -6.17 -5.33
N ASP A 101 -7.93 -5.89 -4.47
CA ASP A 101 -8.41 -4.53 -4.25
C ASP A 101 -7.29 -3.64 -3.70
N ASP A 102 -6.53 -4.15 -2.73
CA ASP A 102 -5.38 -3.45 -2.16
C ASP A 102 -4.30 -3.18 -3.22
N VAL A 103 -3.89 -4.19 -4.00
CA VAL A 103 -2.90 -3.99 -5.08
C VAL A 103 -3.38 -2.95 -6.10
N ARG A 104 -4.66 -2.98 -6.50
CA ARG A 104 -5.22 -1.99 -7.42
C ARG A 104 -5.27 -0.59 -6.81
N ALA A 105 -5.64 -0.47 -5.53
CA ALA A 105 -5.60 0.80 -4.81
C ALA A 105 -4.17 1.35 -4.71
N HIS A 106 -3.21 0.48 -4.40
CA HIS A 106 -1.80 0.85 -4.30
C HIS A 106 -1.24 1.29 -5.65
N ARG A 107 -1.63 0.65 -6.76
CA ARG A 107 -1.25 1.05 -8.11
C ARG A 107 -1.72 2.46 -8.46
N ILE A 108 -2.94 2.84 -8.08
CA ILE A 108 -3.43 4.22 -8.25
C ILE A 108 -2.50 5.23 -7.55
N VAL A 109 -2.03 4.90 -6.34
CA VAL A 109 -1.07 5.75 -5.62
C VAL A 109 0.27 5.82 -6.35
N LEU A 110 0.83 4.68 -6.78
CA LEU A 110 2.11 4.65 -7.51
C LEU A 110 2.04 5.42 -8.83
N ASP A 111 0.94 5.28 -9.59
CA ASP A 111 0.70 6.02 -10.82
C ASP A 111 0.67 7.54 -10.54
N SER A 112 0.04 7.96 -9.44
CA SER A 112 0.01 9.38 -9.03
C SER A 112 1.38 9.93 -8.62
N LEU A 113 2.27 9.07 -8.14
CA LEU A 113 3.66 9.40 -7.81
C LEU A 113 4.59 9.38 -9.04
N GLY A 114 4.09 9.02 -10.21
CA GLY A 114 4.85 8.99 -11.46
C GLY A 114 5.72 7.75 -11.65
N VAL A 115 5.52 6.70 -10.85
CA VAL A 115 6.23 5.42 -10.97
C VAL A 115 5.95 4.80 -12.35
N LYS A 116 6.98 4.29 -13.01
CA LYS A 116 6.88 3.64 -14.32
C LYS A 116 7.09 2.15 -14.26
N SER A 117 7.95 1.69 -13.36
CA SER A 117 8.10 0.27 -13.09
C SER A 117 8.55 0.01 -11.65
N ILE A 118 8.24 -1.19 -11.19
CA ILE A 118 8.63 -1.67 -9.86
C ILE A 118 9.81 -2.62 -10.04
N ALA A 119 10.94 -2.31 -9.39
CA ALA A 119 12.13 -3.14 -9.43
C ALA A 119 11.94 -4.42 -8.60
N CYS A 120 11.24 -4.33 -7.47
CA CYS A 120 11.00 -5.45 -6.58
C CYS A 120 9.76 -5.22 -5.70
N VAL A 121 9.07 -6.31 -5.37
CA VAL A 121 7.99 -6.34 -4.38
C VAL A 121 8.34 -7.38 -3.33
N ILE A 122 8.18 -7.05 -2.06
CA ILE A 122 8.50 -7.95 -0.96
C ILE A 122 7.49 -7.84 0.19
N GLY A 123 7.10 -8.98 0.74
CA GLY A 123 6.25 -9.05 1.92
C GLY A 123 6.12 -10.49 2.43
N GLY A 124 5.85 -10.64 3.71
CA GLY A 124 5.61 -11.93 4.36
C GLY A 124 4.17 -12.05 4.88
N SER A 125 3.68 -13.28 5.05
CA SER A 125 2.30 -13.56 5.51
C SER A 125 1.27 -12.92 4.57
N MET A 126 0.33 -12.10 5.06
CA MET A 126 -0.57 -11.31 4.21
C MET A 126 0.20 -10.43 3.20
N GLY A 127 1.36 -9.91 3.60
CA GLY A 127 2.26 -9.17 2.70
C GLY A 127 2.79 -10.04 1.54
N GLY A 128 2.93 -11.34 1.76
CA GLY A 128 3.28 -12.30 0.71
C GLY A 128 2.14 -12.54 -0.27
N MET A 129 0.89 -12.54 0.20
CA MET A 129 -0.29 -12.58 -0.67
C MET A 129 -0.34 -11.36 -1.59
N LEU A 130 -0.12 -10.15 -1.03
CA LEU A 130 0.00 -8.90 -1.79
C LEU A 130 1.15 -8.97 -2.80
N SER A 131 2.31 -9.50 -2.40
CA SER A 131 3.48 -9.62 -3.28
C SER A 131 3.21 -10.54 -4.48
N LEU A 132 2.46 -11.63 -4.27
CA LEU A 132 2.07 -12.53 -5.35
C LEU A 132 1.05 -11.89 -6.30
N GLU A 133 0.05 -11.18 -5.78
CA GLU A 133 -0.93 -10.46 -6.62
C GLU A 133 -0.27 -9.32 -7.41
N TRP A 134 0.70 -8.61 -6.84
CA TRP A 134 1.52 -7.63 -7.57
C TRP A 134 2.25 -8.22 -8.78
N ALA A 135 2.71 -9.47 -8.69
CA ALA A 135 3.40 -10.14 -9.79
C ALA A 135 2.44 -10.70 -10.85
N ALA A 136 1.18 -10.95 -10.48
CA ALA A 136 0.17 -11.53 -11.35
C ALA A 136 -0.63 -10.50 -12.16
N MET A 137 -0.63 -9.22 -11.74
CA MET A 137 -1.47 -8.13 -12.26
C MET A 137 -0.68 -7.02 -12.95
#